data_AF-A0A0V8HMG6-F1
#
_entry.id   AF-A0A0V8HMG6-F1
#
_cell.length_a   1.000
_cell.length_b   1.000
_cell.length_c   1.000
_cell.angle_alpha   90.00
_cell.angle_beta   90.00
_cell.angle_gamma   90.00
#
_symmetry.space_group_name_H-M   'P 1'
#
loop_
_entity.id
_entity.type
_entity.pdbx_description
1 polymer ?
#
loop_
_entity_poly.entity_id
_entity_poly.type
_entity_poly.pdbx_seq_one_letter_code
_entity_poly.pdbx_strand_id
1 'polypeptide(L)'
;MNSSRRGWTDSEEKLLIETVDSFLGKGLAKKAAFQEVAAKINRTTATCSHHYYSIRKKKAPATDDSPLTLQDCIQCLKNIQQPDSLAGENDRLQKEKKELLHAQKELKVRYESLLKKQKKLQQLLSILKEVEHYNEASSKPVIH
;
A
#
# COMPACT_ATOMS: atom_id res chain seq x y z
N MET A 1 -37.53 8.25 -16.22
CA MET A 1 -37.29 9.49 -15.42
C MET A 1 -35.83 9.85 -15.56
N ASN A 2 -35.53 11.00 -16.18
CA ASN A 2 -34.21 11.35 -16.67
C ASN A 2 -33.39 12.04 -15.56
N SER A 3 -32.52 11.29 -14.89
CA SER A 3 -31.60 11.76 -13.83
C SER A 3 -30.63 12.87 -14.30
N SER A 4 -30.54 13.09 -15.61
CA SER A 4 -29.62 14.06 -16.24
C SER A 4 -29.96 15.54 -16.00
N ARG A 5 -31.08 15.85 -15.34
CA ARG A 5 -31.42 17.24 -14.96
C ARG A 5 -30.86 17.67 -13.59
N ARG A 6 -30.31 16.74 -12.80
CA ARG A 6 -29.58 17.08 -11.57
C ARG A 6 -28.08 17.09 -11.88
N GLY A 7 -27.45 18.25 -11.73
CA GLY A 7 -26.00 18.40 -11.79
C GLY A 7 -25.29 17.43 -10.84
N TRP A 8 -23.98 17.23 -11.05
CA TRP A 8 -23.18 16.42 -10.13
C TRP A 8 -23.11 17.09 -8.76
N THR A 9 -23.40 16.32 -7.72
CA THR A 9 -23.26 16.76 -6.33
C THR A 9 -21.85 16.47 -5.81
N ASP A 10 -21.38 17.25 -4.84
CA ASP A 10 -20.07 17.04 -4.23
C ASP A 10 -19.92 15.63 -3.64
N SER A 11 -21.01 15.07 -3.11
CA SER A 11 -21.05 13.69 -2.59
C SER A 11 -20.88 12.65 -3.70
N GLU A 12 -21.51 12.82 -4.87
CA GLU A 12 -21.34 11.93 -6.02
C GLU A 12 -19.92 12.04 -6.59
N GLU A 13 -19.37 13.26 -6.70
CA GLU A 13 -18.01 13.50 -7.16
C GLU A 13 -16.98 12.86 -6.21
N LYS A 14 -17.14 13.07 -4.90
CA LYS A 14 -16.28 12.47 -3.87
C LYS A 14 -16.30 10.95 -3.97
N LEU A 15 -17.48 10.34 -4.05
CA LEU A 15 -17.63 8.89 -4.19
C LEU A 15 -16.92 8.35 -5.45
N LEU A 16 -17.07 9.05 -6.58
CA LEU A 16 -16.42 8.69 -7.83
C LEU A 16 -14.89 8.71 -7.71
N ILE A 17 -14.33 9.77 -7.13
CA ILE A 17 -12.88 9.94 -6.98
C ILE A 17 -12.33 8.88 -6.03
N GLU A 18 -12.91 8.72 -4.85
CA GLU A 18 -12.45 7.77 -3.83
C GLU A 18 -12.49 6.32 -4.33
N THR A 19 -13.57 5.96 -5.04
CA THR A 19 -13.69 4.60 -5.58
C THR A 19 -12.63 4.35 -6.65
N VAL A 20 -12.40 5.30 -7.57
CA VAL A 20 -11.38 5.14 -8.61
C VAL A 20 -9.97 5.09 -8.02
N ASP A 21 -9.67 5.92 -7.02
CA ASP A 21 -8.35 5.94 -6.38
C ASP A 21 -8.10 4.65 -5.57
N SER A 22 -9.13 4.11 -4.91
CA SER A 22 -9.07 2.78 -4.26
C SER A 22 -8.79 1.66 -5.25
N PHE A 23 -9.43 1.68 -6.43
CA PHE A 23 -9.19 0.69 -7.49
C PHE A 23 -7.78 0.80 -8.06
N LEU A 24 -7.29 2.02 -8.30
CA LEU A 24 -5.93 2.24 -8.78
C LEU A 24 -4.87 1.79 -7.76
N GLY A 25 -5.10 2.04 -6.46
CA GLY A 25 -4.23 1.53 -5.39
C GLY A 25 -4.17 0.00 -5.33
N LYS A 26 -5.22 -0.69 -5.78
CA LYS A 26 -5.27 -2.16 -5.87
C LYS A 26 -4.80 -2.70 -7.23
N GLY A 27 -4.40 -1.85 -8.17
CA GLY A 27 -4.02 -2.24 -9.54
C GLY A 27 -5.20 -2.67 -10.42
N LEU A 28 -6.44 -2.33 -10.04
CA LEU A 28 -7.64 -2.68 -10.80
C LEU A 28 -7.93 -1.63 -11.88
N ALA A 29 -8.62 -2.06 -12.94
CA ALA A 29 -8.95 -1.18 -14.06
C ALA A 29 -9.97 -0.09 -13.68
N LYS A 30 -9.72 1.15 -14.11
CA LYS A 30 -10.64 2.29 -13.92
C LYS A 30 -12.06 2.01 -14.44
N LYS A 31 -12.19 1.24 -15.53
CA LYS A 31 -13.49 0.85 -16.11
C LYS A 31 -14.37 0.11 -15.08
N ALA A 32 -13.78 -0.77 -14.27
CA ALA A 32 -14.50 -1.49 -13.22
C ALA A 32 -14.98 -0.53 -12.11
N ALA A 33 -14.13 0.42 -11.70
CA ALA A 33 -14.50 1.46 -10.75
C ALA A 33 -15.68 2.31 -11.25
N PHE A 34 -15.67 2.69 -12.54
CA PHE A 34 -16.77 3.46 -13.14
C PHE A 34 -18.08 2.67 -13.21
N GLN A 35 -18.02 1.35 -13.42
CA GLN A 35 -19.20 0.49 -13.41
C GLN A 35 -19.79 0.41 -12.00
N GLU A 36 -18.95 0.24 -10.98
CA GLU A 36 -19.38 0.18 -9.58
C GLU A 36 -20.03 1.50 -9.13
N VAL A 37 -19.40 2.64 -9.43
CA VAL A 37 -19.95 3.95 -9.07
C VAL A 37 -21.26 4.21 -9.81
N ALA A 38 -21.31 3.91 -11.11
CA ALA A 38 -22.51 4.06 -11.93
C ALA A 38 -23.72 3.33 -11.34
N ALA A 39 -23.51 2.09 -10.86
CA ALA A 39 -24.54 1.30 -10.19
C ALA A 39 -25.01 1.95 -8.88
N LYS A 40 -24.10 2.56 -8.09
CA LYS A 40 -24.42 3.22 -6.82
C LYS A 40 -25.20 4.53 -6.98
N ILE A 41 -24.84 5.35 -7.97
CA ILE A 41 -25.43 6.70 -8.16
C ILE A 41 -26.51 6.73 -9.26
N ASN A 42 -26.95 5.57 -9.76
CA ASN A 42 -27.94 5.44 -10.83
C ASN A 42 -27.61 6.30 -12.07
N ARG A 43 -26.33 6.33 -12.45
CA ARG A 43 -25.83 6.98 -13.69
C ARG A 43 -25.21 5.93 -14.61
N THR A 44 -24.83 6.32 -15.81
CA THR A 44 -24.14 5.41 -16.74
C THR A 44 -22.63 5.43 -16.49
N THR A 45 -21.97 4.31 -16.81
CA THR A 45 -20.50 4.20 -16.75
C THR A 45 -19.81 5.26 -17.60
N ALA A 46 -20.37 5.57 -18.78
CA ALA A 46 -19.86 6.61 -19.66
C ALA A 46 -19.89 7.99 -19.01
N THR A 47 -21.00 8.35 -18.35
CA THR A 47 -21.13 9.62 -17.63
C THR A 47 -20.15 9.73 -16.46
N CYS A 48 -19.94 8.64 -15.72
CA CYS A 48 -18.94 8.59 -14.64
C CYS A 48 -17.51 8.78 -15.17
N SER A 49 -17.16 8.08 -16.24
CA SER A 49 -15.86 8.22 -16.92
C SER A 49 -15.62 9.66 -17.38
N HIS A 50 -16.60 10.24 -18.08
CA HIS A 50 -16.51 11.60 -18.62
C HIS A 50 -16.33 12.65 -17.51
N HIS A 51 -17.10 12.52 -16.43
CA HIS A 51 -17.00 13.42 -15.29
C HIS A 51 -15.66 13.29 -14.56
N TYR A 52 -15.19 12.06 -14.34
CA TYR A 52 -13.88 11.81 -13.72
C TYR A 52 -12.74 12.51 -14.48
N TYR A 53 -12.70 12.37 -15.81
CA TYR A 53 -11.67 13.04 -16.62
C TYR A 53 -11.81 14.57 -16.62
N SER A 54 -13.03 15.09 -16.59
CA SER A 54 -13.27 16.53 -16.45
C SER A 54 -12.74 17.09 -15.12
N ILE A 55 -12.99 16.38 -14.01
CA ILE A 55 -12.45 16.75 -12.70
C ILE A 55 -10.93 16.72 -12.70
N ARG A 56 -10.33 15.65 -13.24
CA ARG A 56 -8.86 15.52 -13.31
C ARG A 56 -8.23 16.59 -14.18
N LYS A 57 -8.87 16.98 -15.29
CA LYS A 57 -8.43 18.10 -16.12
C LYS A 57 -8.47 19.43 -15.35
N LYS A 58 -9.52 19.69 -14.56
CA LYS A 58 -9.62 20.90 -13.73
C LYS A 58 -8.63 20.94 -12.56
N LYS A 59 -8.30 19.78 -11.98
CA LYS A 59 -7.38 19.65 -10.83
C LYS A 59 -5.92 19.52 -11.23
N ALA A 60 -5.62 19.23 -12.50
CA ALA A 60 -4.26 19.35 -12.98
C ALA A 60 -3.80 20.80 -12.72
N PRO A 61 -2.56 21.01 -12.23
CA PRO A 61 -2.00 22.36 -12.23
C PRO A 61 -2.17 22.90 -13.64
N ALA A 62 -2.45 24.20 -13.78
CA ALA A 62 -2.48 24.86 -15.07
C ALA A 62 -1.10 24.70 -15.73
N THR A 63 -0.87 23.54 -16.35
CA THR A 63 0.13 23.35 -17.37
C THR A 63 -0.37 24.25 -18.46
N ASP A 64 0.33 25.38 -18.60
CA ASP A 64 0.31 26.20 -19.80
C ASP A 64 -0.07 25.32 -20.98
N ASP A 65 -1.17 25.64 -21.68
CA ASP A 65 -1.73 24.86 -22.81
C ASP A 65 -0.72 24.71 -23.98
N SER A 66 0.54 25.13 -23.77
CA SER A 66 1.74 24.76 -24.50
C SER A 66 1.67 23.27 -24.90
N PRO A 67 1.32 22.97 -26.16
CA PRO A 67 1.25 21.61 -26.64
C PRO A 67 2.64 21.00 -26.52
N LEU A 68 2.73 19.79 -25.94
CA LEU A 68 3.96 19.03 -25.76
C LEU A 68 4.88 19.23 -26.97
N THR A 69 5.96 19.96 -26.78
CA THR A 69 6.78 20.39 -27.91
C THR A 69 7.70 19.25 -28.32
N LEU A 70 8.10 19.25 -29.59
CA LEU A 70 9.14 18.33 -30.04
C LEU A 70 10.44 18.50 -29.23
N GLN A 71 10.72 19.70 -28.72
CA GLN A 71 11.86 19.95 -27.82
C GLN A 71 11.72 19.22 -26.48
N ASP A 72 10.52 19.16 -25.90
CA ASP A 72 10.29 18.41 -24.66
C ASP A 72 10.50 16.90 -24.88
N CYS A 73 10.03 16.38 -26.02
CA CYS A 73 10.28 15.01 -26.43
C CYS A 73 11.79 14.74 -26.65
N ILE A 74 12.49 15.65 -27.33
CA ILE A 74 13.94 15.55 -27.58
C ILE A 74 14.70 15.59 -26.26
N GLN A 75 14.35 16.48 -25.34
CA GLN A 75 15.02 16.60 -24.06
C GLN A 75 14.80 15.36 -23.20
N CYS A 76 13.58 14.83 -23.17
CA CYS A 76 13.24 13.58 -22.48
C CYS A 76 14.04 12.39 -23.06
N LEU A 77 14.04 12.24 -24.38
CA LEU A 77 14.77 11.15 -25.06
C LEU A 77 16.29 11.25 -24.85
N LYS A 78 16.85 12.47 -24.90
CA LYS A 78 18.27 12.70 -24.60
C LYS A 78 18.64 12.32 -23.17
N ASN A 79 17.78 12.62 -22.19
CA ASN A 79 18.00 12.23 -20.80
C ASN A 79 17.94 10.70 -20.64
N ILE A 80 17.02 10.02 -21.33
CA ILE A 80 16.90 8.55 -21.32
C ILE A 80 18.06 7.87 -22.04
N GLN A 81 18.60 8.49 -23.10
CA GLN A 81 19.73 7.98 -23.86
C GLN A 81 21.08 8.16 -23.17
N GLN A 82 21.16 8.85 -22.03
CA GLN A 82 22.41 8.90 -21.26
C GLN A 82 22.74 7.49 -20.73
N PRO A 83 23.79 6.82 -21.26
CA PRO A 83 24.06 5.41 -21.00
C PRO A 83 24.38 5.12 -19.53
N ASP A 84 24.87 6.14 -18.81
CA ASP A 84 25.26 6.03 -17.41
C ASP A 84 24.07 6.09 -16.44
N SER A 85 22.90 6.59 -16.89
CA SER A 85 21.77 6.80 -15.98
C SER A 85 20.98 5.53 -15.73
N LEU A 86 20.68 4.71 -16.74
CA LEU A 86 19.74 3.60 -16.58
C LEU A 86 20.41 2.25 -16.32
N ALA A 87 21.47 1.92 -17.07
CA ALA A 87 22.18 0.65 -16.87
C ALA A 87 22.93 0.63 -15.54
N GLY A 88 23.66 1.72 -15.24
CA GLY A 88 24.38 1.86 -13.98
C GLY A 88 23.47 1.92 -12.75
N GLU A 89 22.31 2.57 -12.87
CA GLU A 89 21.32 2.61 -11.78
C GLU A 89 20.63 1.26 -11.59
N ASN A 90 20.31 0.54 -12.67
CA ASN A 90 19.77 -0.82 -12.57
C ASN A 90 20.76 -1.77 -11.88
N ASP A 91 22.05 -1.73 -12.24
CA ASP A 91 23.07 -2.56 -11.59
C ASP A 91 23.25 -2.20 -10.11
N ARG A 92 23.22 -0.91 -9.77
CA ARG A 92 23.23 -0.46 -8.37
C ARG A 92 22.01 -0.96 -7.59
N LEU A 93 20.82 -0.79 -8.15
CA LEU A 93 19.57 -1.24 -7.53
C LEU A 93 19.53 -2.76 -7.38
N GLN A 94 20.06 -3.52 -8.34
CA GLN A 94 20.17 -4.98 -8.22
C GLN A 94 21.12 -5.40 -7.12
N LYS A 95 22.24 -4.70 -6.95
CA LYS A 95 23.18 -4.95 -5.86
C LYS A 95 22.55 -4.65 -4.50
N GLU A 96 21.92 -3.50 -4.34
CA GLU A 96 21.23 -3.10 -3.11
C GLU A 96 20.09 -4.08 -2.78
N LYS A 97 19.29 -4.49 -3.77
CA LYS A 97 18.26 -5.51 -3.61
C LYS A 97 18.84 -6.83 -3.07
N LYS A 98 19.99 -7.26 -3.58
CA LYS A 98 20.66 -8.49 -3.14
C LYS A 98 21.14 -8.37 -1.69
N GLU A 99 21.73 -7.24 -1.33
CA GLU A 99 22.20 -6.96 0.04
C GLU A 99 21.02 -6.92 1.03
N LEU A 100 19.94 -6.23 0.67
CA LEU A 100 18.72 -6.18 1.50
C LEU A 100 18.08 -7.55 1.67
N LEU A 101 18.02 -8.38 0.62
CA LEU A 101 17.51 -9.76 0.72
C LEU A 101 18.38 -10.62 1.65
N HIS A 102 19.70 -10.46 1.59
CA HIS A 102 20.60 -11.16 2.49
C HIS A 102 20.37 -10.73 3.95
N ALA A 103 20.33 -9.43 4.22
CA ALA A 103 20.07 -8.89 5.55
C ALA A 103 18.70 -9.33 6.09
N GLN A 104 17.67 -9.33 5.24
CA GLN A 104 16.33 -9.81 5.60
C GLN A 104 16.37 -11.29 6.01
N LYS A 105 17.07 -12.13 5.26
CA LYS A 105 17.21 -13.56 5.57
C LYS A 105 17.93 -13.76 6.90
N GLU A 106 19.02 -13.03 7.13
CA GLU A 106 19.77 -13.11 8.39
C GLU A 106 18.92 -12.65 9.58
N LEU A 107 18.22 -11.52 9.43
CA LEU A 107 17.35 -10.98 10.47
C LEU A 107 16.21 -11.95 10.81
N LYS A 108 15.64 -12.63 9.81
CA LYS A 108 14.61 -13.65 10.01
C LYS A 108 15.14 -14.83 10.83
N VAL A 109 16.34 -15.32 10.53
CA VAL A 109 16.97 -16.40 11.30
C VAL A 109 17.22 -15.98 12.75
N ARG A 110 17.74 -14.75 12.96
CA ARG A 110 17.96 -14.21 14.32
C ARG A 110 16.63 -14.11 15.08
N TYR A 111 15.59 -13.59 14.43
CA TYR A 111 14.25 -13.48 15.00
C TYR A 111 13.69 -14.84 15.43
N GLU A 112 13.77 -15.86 14.57
CA GLU A 112 13.34 -17.23 14.91
C GLU A 112 14.13 -17.81 16.08
N SER A 113 15.45 -17.57 16.15
CA SER A 113 16.25 -17.98 17.30
C SER A 113 15.84 -17.25 18.58
N LEU A 114 15.52 -15.96 18.51
CA LEU A 114 15.06 -15.19 19.66
C LEU A 114 13.70 -15.69 20.16
N LEU A 115 12.77 -15.99 19.25
CA LEU A 115 11.48 -16.60 19.60
C LEU A 115 11.65 -17.94 20.34
N LYS A 116 12.57 -18.79 19.87
CA LYS A 116 12.88 -20.06 20.56
C LYS A 116 13.41 -19.83 21.98
N LYS A 117 14.30 -18.85 22.16
CA LYS A 117 14.84 -18.48 23.47
C LYS A 117 13.74 -17.93 24.39
N GLN A 118 12.89 -17.05 23.87
CA GLN A 118 11.74 -16.50 24.60
C GLN A 118 10.81 -17.62 25.09
N LYS A 119 10.46 -18.59 24.22
CA LYS A 119 9.61 -19.73 24.60
C LYS A 119 10.25 -20.57 25.72
N LYS A 120 11.55 -20.84 25.64
CA LYS A 120 12.27 -21.57 26.71
C LYS A 120 12.23 -20.82 28.04
N LEU A 121 12.45 -19.50 28.02
CA LEU A 121 12.36 -18.67 29.22
C LEU A 121 10.95 -18.69 29.82
N GLN A 122 9.90 -18.62 28.99
CA GLN A 122 8.51 -18.72 29.46
C GLN A 122 8.23 -20.07 30.11
N GLN A 123 8.73 -21.17 29.55
CA GLN A 123 8.61 -22.51 30.14
C GLN A 123 9.31 -22.58 31.50
N LEU A 124 10.56 -22.09 31.59
CA LEU A 124 11.31 -22.06 32.86
C LEU A 124 10.59 -21.21 33.92
N LEU A 125 10.04 -20.06 33.55
CA LEU A 125 9.26 -19.22 34.45
C LEU A 125 7.98 -19.93 34.95
N SER A 126 7.31 -20.73 34.11
CA SER A 126 6.14 -21.53 34.54
C SER A 126 6.54 -22.56 35.59
N ILE A 127 7.62 -23.30 35.32
CA ILE A 127 8.12 -24.34 36.23
C ILE A 127 8.52 -23.72 37.58
N LEU A 128 9.22 -22.58 37.57
CA LEU A 128 9.60 -21.91 38.81
C LEU A 128 8.38 -21.49 39.63
N LYS A 129 7.34 -20.94 38.99
CA LYS A 129 6.08 -20.61 39.68
C LYS A 129 5.39 -21.84 40.25
N GLU A 130 5.37 -22.94 39.51
CA GLU A 130 4.82 -24.21 40.01
C GLU A 130 5.58 -24.69 41.26
N VAL A 131 6.92 -24.68 41.22
CA VAL A 131 7.77 -25.05 42.36
C VAL A 131 7.56 -24.12 43.57
N GLU A 132 7.44 -22.81 43.35
CA GLU A 132 7.10 -21.84 44.41
C GLU A 132 5.76 -22.20 45.07
N HIS A 133 4.72 -22.50 44.29
CA HIS A 133 3.42 -22.93 44.82
C HIS A 133 3.50 -24.25 45.60
N TYR A 134 4.28 -25.24 45.14
CA TYR A 134 4.49 -26.49 45.89
C TYR A 134 5.22 -26.25 47.21
N ASN A 135 6.21 -25.36 47.23
CA ASN A 135 6.97 -25.04 48.43
C ASN A 135 6.13 -24.27 49.45
N GLU A 136 5.31 -23.32 49.01
CA GLU A 136 4.32 -22.62 49.85
C GLU A 136 3.25 -23.57 50.42
N ALA A 137 2.81 -24.56 49.64
CA ALA A 137 1.85 -25.57 50.09
C ALA A 137 2.44 -26.54 51.13
N SER A 138 3.72 -26.91 50.97
CA SER A 138 4.44 -27.79 51.91
C SER A 138 4.89 -27.08 53.19
N SER A 139 4.96 -25.75 53.19
CA SER A 139 5.37 -24.95 54.37
C SER A 139 4.23 -24.67 55.36
N LYS A 140 2.98 -25.11 55.08
CA LYS A 140 1.87 -25.01 56.05
C LYS A 140 2.03 -26.13 57.09
N PRO A 141 2.18 -25.82 58.39
CA PRO A 141 2.40 -26.86 59.40
C PRO A 141 1.17 -27.76 59.51
N VAL A 142 1.42 -29.07 59.52
CA VAL A 142 0.42 -30.08 59.94
C VAL A 142 0.14 -29.82 61.42
N ILE A 143 -0.99 -29.17 61.71
CA ILE A 143 -1.47 -28.97 63.08
C ILE A 143 -1.94 -30.34 63.58
N HIS A 144 -1.17 -30.94 64.49
CA HIS A 144 -1.58 -32.10 65.28
C HIS A 144 -2.43 -31.67 66.48
#